data_AF-X0V1H0-F1
#
_entry.id   AF-X0V1H0-F1
#
_cell.length_a   1.000
_cell.length_b   1.000
_cell.length_c   1.000
_cell.angle_alpha   90.00
_cell.angle_beta   90.00
_cell.angle_gamma   90.00
#
_symmetry.space_group_name_H-M   'P 1'
#
loop_
_entity.id
_entity.type
_entity.pdbx_description
1 polymer ?
#
loop_
_entity_poly.entity_id
_entity_poly.type
_entity_poly.pdbx_seq_one_letter_code
_entity_poly.pdbx_strand_id
1 'polypeptide(L)'
;LEHLAYLSSFEDADGGAFWFNTRTYENRILVEEIAGVARVPATGPGETGYTQPHRATEALPEGTLFPVGHMKSIIDAARAGRKSVRHSVFDGSTLENPFEISTFIADRAADSRDDIDALEGVAYWPVRLAYFGIGAVDSTPQFEMSANVYENGIIGSMIYDYGDFAIDVKLEEVKKLPAPDC
;
A
#
# COMPACT_ATOMS: atom_id res chain seq x y z
N LEU A 1 -4.55 -2.12 -26.32
CA LEU A 1 -4.86 -0.89 -25.58
C LEU A 1 -3.79 -0.73 -24.52
N GLU A 2 -3.15 0.42 -24.49
CA GLU A 2 -2.12 0.73 -23.49
C GLU A 2 -2.79 1.51 -22.36
N HIS A 3 -2.74 0.97 -21.13
CA HIS A 3 -3.19 1.63 -19.92
C HIS A 3 -2.00 1.70 -18.97
N LEU A 4 -1.61 2.91 -18.56
CA LEU A 4 -0.43 3.17 -17.74
C LEU A 4 -0.80 4.09 -16.59
N ALA A 5 -0.46 3.69 -15.37
CA ALA A 5 -0.56 4.52 -14.18
C ALA A 5 0.84 4.79 -13.62
N TYR A 6 1.16 6.05 -13.36
CA TYR A 6 2.40 6.48 -12.72
C TYR A 6 2.06 7.14 -11.38
N LEU A 7 2.58 6.58 -10.29
CA LEU A 7 2.51 7.18 -8.96
C LEU A 7 3.90 7.64 -8.52
N SER A 8 4.00 8.89 -8.10
CA SER A 8 5.14 9.42 -7.37
C SER A 8 4.65 9.93 -6.02
N SER A 9 5.33 9.53 -4.95
CA SER A 9 4.98 9.94 -3.60
C SER A 9 6.18 10.14 -2.70
N PHE A 10 5.95 10.85 -1.60
CA PHE A 10 6.90 11.05 -0.51
C PHE A 10 6.13 10.99 0.81
N GLU A 11 6.64 10.23 1.78
CA GLU A 11 6.10 10.11 3.12
C GLU A 11 7.14 10.64 4.10
N ASP A 12 6.71 11.52 5.01
CA ASP A 12 7.60 11.99 6.08
C ASP A 12 8.02 10.82 6.99
N ALA A 13 9.23 10.89 7.54
CA ALA A 13 9.79 9.79 8.33
C ALA A 13 8.99 9.47 9.61
N ASP A 14 8.22 10.44 10.12
CA ASP A 14 7.32 10.26 11.26
C ASP A 14 5.90 9.82 10.85
N GLY A 15 5.61 9.74 9.55
CA GLY A 15 4.30 9.39 9.00
C GLY A 15 3.26 10.51 9.09
N GLY A 16 3.65 11.74 9.41
CA GLY A 16 2.72 12.86 9.62
C GLY A 16 2.19 13.51 8.33
N ALA A 17 2.89 13.34 7.21
CA ALA A 17 2.47 13.86 5.92
C ALA A 17 2.85 12.95 4.75
N PHE A 18 2.04 13.00 3.70
CA PHE A 18 2.19 12.22 2.48
C PHE A 18 1.84 13.05 1.25
N TRP A 19 2.82 13.26 0.38
CA TRP A 19 2.66 13.92 -0.91
C TRP A 19 2.48 12.86 -1.97
N PHE A 20 1.53 13.06 -2.87
CA PHE A 20 1.23 12.11 -3.94
C PHE A 20 0.91 12.83 -5.25
N ASN A 21 1.29 12.19 -6.35
CA ASN A 21 0.85 12.53 -7.71
C ASN A 21 0.71 11.23 -8.51
N THR A 22 -0.53 10.89 -8.84
CA THR A 22 -0.90 9.75 -9.69
C THR A 22 -1.37 10.28 -11.03
N ARG A 23 -0.82 9.75 -12.13
CA ARG A 23 -1.21 10.07 -13.51
C ARG A 23 -1.57 8.81 -14.27
N THR A 24 -2.77 8.80 -14.84
CA THR A 24 -3.28 7.67 -15.62
C THR A 24 -3.39 8.06 -17.08
N TYR A 25 -2.81 7.22 -17.94
CA TYR A 25 -2.79 7.41 -19.39
C TYR A 25 -3.49 6.26 -20.10
N GLU A 26 -4.33 6.59 -21.08
CA GLU A 26 -4.91 5.64 -22.01
C GLU A 26 -4.43 5.95 -23.43
N ASN A 27 -3.80 4.98 -24.08
CA ASN A 27 -3.22 5.14 -25.42
C ASN A 27 -2.31 6.40 -25.51
N ARG A 28 -1.52 6.65 -24.44
CA ARG A 28 -0.62 7.80 -24.24
C ARG A 28 -1.31 9.16 -24.05
N ILE A 29 -2.61 9.18 -23.82
CA ILE A 29 -3.38 10.40 -23.50
C ILE A 29 -3.61 10.42 -21.99
N LEU A 30 -3.25 11.51 -21.33
CA LEU A 30 -3.55 11.70 -19.90
C LEU A 30 -5.08 11.78 -19.74
N VAL A 31 -5.65 10.82 -19.01
CA VAL A 31 -7.09 10.76 -18.74
C VAL A 31 -7.42 11.16 -17.29
N GLU A 32 -6.47 11.00 -16.37
CA GLU A 32 -6.66 11.34 -14.96
C GLU A 32 -5.35 11.80 -14.31
N GLU A 33 -5.44 12.81 -13.45
CA GLU A 33 -4.36 13.20 -12.54
C GLU A 33 -4.97 13.41 -11.14
N ILE A 34 -4.39 12.76 -10.14
CA ILE A 34 -4.75 12.88 -8.73
C ILE A 34 -3.50 13.34 -8.00
N ALA A 35 -3.55 14.52 -7.37
CA ALA A 35 -2.37 15.07 -6.73
C ALA A 35 -2.75 15.89 -5.51
N GLY A 36 -1.95 15.81 -4.45
CA GLY A 36 -2.25 16.52 -3.22
C GLY A 36 -1.26 16.22 -2.10
N VAL A 37 -1.65 16.65 -0.89
CA VAL A 37 -0.93 16.37 0.34
C VAL A 37 -1.92 15.93 1.41
N ALA A 38 -1.71 14.74 1.94
CA ALA A 38 -2.41 14.22 3.11
C ALA A 38 -1.59 14.50 4.37
N ARG A 39 -2.27 14.83 5.48
CA ARG A 39 -1.66 15.09 6.78
C ARG A 39 -2.46 14.40 7.88
N VAL A 40 -1.77 13.71 8.78
CA VAL A 40 -2.37 13.07 9.94
C VAL A 40 -1.66 13.58 11.19
N PRO A 41 -2.36 14.27 12.11
CA PRO A 41 -1.75 14.72 13.36
C PRO A 41 -1.51 13.54 14.31
N ALA A 42 -0.70 13.73 15.35
CA ALA A 42 -0.44 12.70 16.35
C ALA A 42 -1.70 12.26 17.13
N THR A 43 -2.72 13.12 17.21
CA THR A 43 -4.02 12.85 17.84
C THR A 43 -5.12 13.56 17.08
N GLY A 44 -6.28 12.92 16.90
CA GLY A 44 -7.41 13.47 16.16
C GLY A 44 -7.41 13.12 14.66
N PRO A 45 -8.43 13.57 13.91
CA PRO A 45 -8.58 13.26 12.49
C PRO A 45 -7.52 13.97 11.64
N GLY A 46 -7.18 13.35 10.52
CA GLY A 46 -6.33 13.96 9.49
C GLY A 46 -7.14 14.67 8.40
N GLU A 47 -6.44 15.16 7.39
CA GLU A 47 -7.04 15.75 6.19
C GLU A 47 -6.18 15.49 4.95
N THR A 48 -6.83 15.41 3.79
CA THR A 48 -6.18 15.42 2.48
C THR A 48 -6.58 16.68 1.72
N GLY A 49 -5.59 17.47 1.32
CA GLY A 49 -5.77 18.59 0.40
C GLY A 49 -5.43 18.19 -1.03
N TYR A 50 -6.45 18.03 -1.88
CA TYR A 50 -6.27 17.77 -3.30
C TYR A 50 -6.02 19.06 -4.08
N THR A 51 -5.15 18.95 -5.08
CA THR A 51 -4.86 19.98 -6.09
C THR A 51 -5.36 19.56 -7.47
N GLN A 52 -5.45 18.26 -7.71
CA GLN A 52 -6.02 17.63 -8.91
C GLN A 52 -6.97 16.51 -8.50
N PRO A 53 -8.05 16.26 -9.27
CA PRO A 53 -8.44 16.95 -10.51
C PRO A 53 -9.05 18.35 -10.27
N HIS A 54 -9.40 18.67 -9.02
CA HIS A 54 -9.82 20.00 -8.59
C HIS A 54 -9.41 20.21 -7.12
N ARG A 55 -9.44 21.46 -6.67
CA ARG A 55 -9.14 21.77 -5.27
C ARG A 55 -10.27 21.30 -4.37
N ALA A 56 -9.95 20.38 -3.48
CA ALA A 56 -10.86 19.85 -2.48
C ALA A 56 -10.08 19.53 -1.20
N THR A 57 -10.79 19.50 -0.07
CA THR A 57 -10.25 19.03 1.20
C THR A 57 -11.20 17.99 1.74
N GLU A 58 -10.64 16.83 2.10
CA GLU A 58 -11.40 15.70 2.63
C GLU A 58 -10.82 15.29 3.98
N ALA A 59 -11.70 14.90 4.90
CA ALA A 59 -11.28 14.44 6.21
C ALA A 59 -10.74 13.00 6.13
N LEU A 60 -9.68 12.72 6.88
CA LEU A 60 -9.17 11.37 7.08
C LEU A 60 -9.57 10.87 8.48
N PRO A 61 -9.96 9.59 8.62
CA PRO A 61 -10.14 8.99 9.93
C PRO A 61 -8.93 9.21 10.85
N GLU A 62 -9.18 9.27 12.15
CA GLU A 62 -8.11 9.30 13.13
C GLU A 62 -7.28 8.01 13.04
N GLY A 63 -5.95 8.16 13.03
CA GLY A 63 -5.02 7.03 12.93
C GLY A 63 -4.86 6.44 11.53
N THR A 64 -5.33 7.13 10.47
CA THR A 64 -4.99 6.76 9.08
C THR A 64 -3.48 6.67 8.91
N LEU A 65 -3.01 5.59 8.27
CA LEU A 65 -1.61 5.36 7.93
C LEU A 65 -1.36 5.66 6.46
N PHE A 66 -0.12 6.03 6.15
CA PHE A 66 0.41 6.09 4.79
C PHE A 66 1.16 4.80 4.43
N PRO A 67 1.53 4.57 3.16
CA PRO A 67 2.01 3.26 2.70
C PRO A 67 3.21 2.69 3.48
N VAL A 68 4.22 3.51 3.82
CA VAL A 68 5.38 3.05 4.59
C VAL A 68 4.99 2.76 6.04
N GLY A 69 4.21 3.64 6.67
CA GLY A 69 3.64 3.42 8.00
C GLY A 69 2.80 2.14 8.10
N HIS A 70 1.98 1.85 7.08
CA HIS A 70 1.18 0.62 7.00
C HIS A 70 2.04 -0.63 6.82
N MET A 71 3.03 -0.60 5.93
CA MET A 71 3.99 -1.71 5.78
C MET A 71 4.69 -2.03 7.11
N LYS A 72 5.16 -0.98 7.80
CA LYS A 72 5.81 -1.10 9.09
C LYS A 72 4.88 -1.70 10.14
N SER A 73 3.61 -1.28 10.18
CA SER A 73 2.64 -1.81 11.15
C SER A 73 2.37 -3.31 10.96
N ILE A 74 2.34 -3.79 9.70
CA ILE A 74 2.22 -5.21 9.37
C ILE A 74 3.45 -5.99 9.85
N ILE A 75 4.67 -5.52 9.52
CA ILE A 75 5.91 -6.19 9.93
C ILE A 75 6.06 -6.22 11.45
N ASP A 76 5.78 -5.11 12.13
CA ASP A 76 5.85 -5.03 13.59
C ASP A 76 4.81 -5.95 14.24
N ALA A 77 3.60 -6.04 13.68
CA ALA A 77 2.59 -6.99 14.13
C ALA A 77 3.04 -8.45 13.94
N ALA A 78 3.62 -8.77 12.79
CA ALA A 78 4.10 -10.10 12.46
C ALA A 78 5.24 -10.54 13.39
N ARG A 79 6.20 -9.64 13.67
CA ARG A 79 7.28 -9.86 14.66
C ARG A 79 6.73 -10.08 16.07
N ALA A 80 5.68 -9.35 16.44
CA ALA A 80 5.00 -9.52 17.73
C ALA A 80 4.13 -10.79 17.80
N GLY A 81 4.07 -11.60 16.75
CA GLY A 81 3.27 -12.83 16.69
C GLY A 81 1.76 -12.59 16.53
N ARG A 82 1.33 -11.36 16.23
CA ARG A 82 -0.08 -11.07 15.91
C ARG A 82 -0.45 -11.70 14.57
N LYS A 83 -1.71 -12.13 14.46
CA LYS A 83 -2.24 -12.80 13.27
C LYS A 83 -3.12 -11.92 12.39
N SER A 84 -3.46 -10.72 12.88
CA SER A 84 -4.17 -9.73 12.09
C SER A 84 -3.95 -8.32 12.59
N VAL A 85 -4.11 -7.36 11.69
CA VAL A 85 -4.20 -5.93 11.95
C VAL A 85 -5.28 -5.31 11.06
N ARG A 86 -5.78 -4.15 11.46
CA ARG A 86 -6.73 -3.37 10.67
C ARG A 86 -6.35 -1.90 10.76
N HIS A 87 -6.31 -1.22 9.62
CA HIS A 87 -5.95 0.19 9.52
C HIS A 87 -6.77 0.90 8.44
N SER A 88 -7.06 2.19 8.67
CA SER A 88 -7.38 3.10 7.59
C SER A 88 -6.07 3.46 6.89
N VAL A 89 -6.02 3.38 5.56
CA VAL A 89 -4.81 3.63 4.77
C VAL A 89 -5.13 4.58 3.63
N PHE A 90 -4.36 5.66 3.54
CA PHE A 90 -4.38 6.58 2.41
C PHE A 90 -3.13 6.35 1.55
N ASP A 91 -3.27 5.91 0.31
CA ASP A 91 -2.16 5.62 -0.60
C ASP A 91 -2.04 6.57 -1.79
N GLY A 92 -3.03 7.46 -2.00
CA GLY A 92 -3.05 8.45 -3.06
C GLY A 92 -3.19 7.88 -4.48
N SER A 93 -3.49 6.57 -4.62
CA SER A 93 -3.61 5.88 -5.90
C SER A 93 -4.92 6.16 -6.64
N THR A 94 -6.02 6.41 -5.90
CA THR A 94 -7.36 6.68 -6.42
C THR A 94 -8.08 7.75 -5.59
N LEU A 95 -9.18 8.30 -6.12
CA LEU A 95 -10.08 9.19 -5.36
C LEU A 95 -10.98 8.45 -4.36
N GLU A 96 -10.99 7.11 -4.35
CA GLU A 96 -11.75 6.32 -3.37
C GLU A 96 -11.03 6.19 -2.01
N ASN A 97 -9.83 6.77 -1.91
CA ASN A 97 -9.07 6.82 -0.66
C ASN A 97 -9.82 7.59 0.45
N PRO A 98 -9.57 7.26 1.73
CA PRO A 98 -8.74 6.15 2.20
C PRO A 98 -9.48 4.81 2.17
N PHE A 99 -8.74 3.71 2.20
CA PHE A 99 -9.29 2.36 2.36
C PHE A 99 -9.26 1.91 3.81
N GLU A 100 -10.24 1.11 4.22
CA GLU A 100 -10.13 0.25 5.40
C GLU A 100 -9.51 -1.07 4.98
N ILE A 101 -8.34 -1.39 5.53
CA ILE A 101 -7.61 -2.61 5.17
C ILE A 101 -7.55 -3.54 6.37
N SER A 102 -8.07 -4.75 6.18
CA SER A 102 -7.89 -5.85 7.14
C SER A 102 -6.82 -6.81 6.64
N THR A 103 -5.75 -6.98 7.40
CA THR A 103 -4.62 -7.85 7.04
C THR A 103 -4.59 -9.07 7.94
N PHE A 104 -4.56 -10.26 7.34
CA PHE A 104 -4.27 -11.51 8.00
C PHE A 104 -2.81 -11.91 7.75
N ILE A 105 -2.14 -12.37 8.79
CA ILE A 105 -0.70 -12.66 8.80
C ILE A 105 -0.51 -14.13 9.17
N ALA A 106 0.03 -14.91 8.24
CA ALA A 106 0.33 -16.32 8.45
C ALA A 106 1.60 -16.52 9.29
N ASP A 107 1.95 -17.78 9.56
CA ASP A 107 3.19 -18.11 10.24
C ASP A 107 4.41 -17.69 9.42
N ARG A 108 5.47 -17.30 10.14
CA ARG A 108 6.75 -16.91 9.54
C ARG A 108 7.30 -18.09 8.75
N ALA A 109 7.66 -17.84 7.50
CA ALA A 109 8.31 -18.81 6.65
C ALA A 109 9.79 -18.42 6.46
N ALA A 110 10.61 -19.45 6.26
CA ALA A 110 12.00 -19.33 5.83
C ALA A 110 12.10 -19.96 4.43
N ASP A 111 13.16 -19.60 3.70
CA ASP A 111 13.39 -19.92 2.28
C ASP A 111 12.40 -19.20 1.36
N SER A 112 12.89 -18.12 0.75
CA SER A 112 12.15 -17.24 -0.16
C SER A 112 11.25 -18.03 -1.12
N ARG A 113 9.98 -17.63 -1.24
CA ARG A 113 9.09 -18.19 -2.28
C ARG A 113 9.42 -17.65 -3.67
N ASP A 114 10.14 -16.53 -3.72
CA ASP A 114 10.59 -15.88 -4.93
C ASP A 114 12.05 -16.29 -5.21
N ASP A 115 12.34 -16.81 -6.40
CA ASP A 115 13.69 -17.26 -6.80
C ASP A 115 14.58 -16.05 -7.18
N ILE A 116 14.88 -15.23 -6.18
CA ILE A 116 15.58 -13.95 -6.30
C ILE A 116 16.73 -13.91 -5.29
N ASP A 117 17.97 -13.85 -5.77
CA ASP A 117 19.20 -13.83 -4.96
C ASP A 117 19.16 -12.81 -3.81
N ALA A 118 18.55 -11.65 -4.04
CA ALA A 118 18.45 -10.59 -3.03
C ALA A 118 17.59 -10.96 -1.80
N LEU A 119 16.76 -12.01 -1.92
CA LEU A 119 15.82 -12.49 -0.92
C LEU A 119 16.23 -13.85 -0.32
N GLU A 120 17.33 -14.45 -0.79
CA GLU A 120 17.83 -15.72 -0.25
C GLU A 120 18.12 -15.60 1.26
N GLY A 121 17.57 -16.53 2.04
CA GLY A 121 17.69 -16.55 3.50
C GLY A 121 16.92 -15.44 4.23
N VAL A 122 16.23 -14.53 3.53
CA VAL A 122 15.38 -13.51 4.14
C VAL A 122 14.04 -14.14 4.49
N ALA A 123 13.70 -14.10 5.77
CA ALA A 123 12.40 -14.57 6.21
C ALA A 123 11.27 -13.65 5.76
N TYR A 124 10.08 -14.23 5.63
CA TYR A 124 8.89 -13.51 5.20
C TYR A 124 7.64 -14.01 5.93
N TRP A 125 6.58 -13.23 5.80
CA TRP A 125 5.24 -13.60 6.23
C TRP A 125 4.30 -13.57 5.01
N PRO A 126 3.63 -14.70 4.70
CA PRO A 126 2.48 -14.67 3.82
C PRO A 126 1.38 -13.81 4.46
N VAL A 127 0.85 -12.86 3.71
CA VAL A 127 -0.23 -11.98 4.14
C VAL A 127 -1.39 -12.01 3.14
N ARG A 128 -2.60 -11.80 3.66
CA ARG A 128 -3.80 -11.55 2.85
C ARG A 128 -4.47 -10.28 3.35
N LEU A 129 -4.64 -9.31 2.47
CA LEU A 129 -5.23 -8.01 2.74
C LEU A 129 -6.58 -7.95 2.04
N ALA A 130 -7.61 -7.49 2.76
CA ALA A 130 -8.92 -7.21 2.21
C ALA A 130 -9.17 -5.70 2.27
N TYR A 131 -9.48 -5.10 1.12
CA TYR A 131 -9.68 -3.66 0.96
C TYR A 131 -11.16 -3.33 0.96
N PHE A 132 -11.56 -2.38 1.79
CA PHE A 132 -12.94 -1.90 1.91
C PHE A 132 -12.99 -0.39 1.74
N GLY A 133 -14.04 0.11 1.10
CA GLY A 133 -14.35 1.55 1.14
C GLY A 133 -14.74 1.98 2.56
N ILE A 134 -14.43 3.23 2.92
CA ILE A 134 -14.84 3.80 4.19
C ILE A 134 -16.37 3.83 4.28
N GLY A 135 -16.91 3.35 5.41
CA GLY A 135 -18.36 3.31 5.64
C GLY A 135 -19.10 2.25 4.83
N ALA A 136 -18.39 1.31 4.17
CA ALA A 136 -19.01 0.15 3.55
C ALA A 136 -19.83 -0.64 4.58
N VAL A 137 -21.09 -0.91 4.24
CA VAL A 137 -22.04 -1.66 5.08
C VAL A 137 -22.04 -3.15 4.73
N ASP A 138 -21.58 -3.48 3.53
CA ASP A 138 -21.39 -4.86 3.07
C ASP A 138 -20.08 -5.42 3.65
N SER A 139 -20.07 -6.71 3.96
CA SER A 139 -18.90 -7.47 4.37
C SER A 139 -17.99 -7.88 3.20
N THR A 140 -18.36 -7.54 1.97
CA THR A 140 -17.62 -7.89 0.75
C THR A 140 -16.51 -6.87 0.48
N PRO A 141 -15.22 -7.28 0.40
CA PRO A 141 -14.14 -6.38 0.03
C PRO A 141 -14.25 -5.95 -1.44
N GLN A 142 -13.73 -4.75 -1.76
CA GLN A 142 -13.60 -4.28 -3.14
C GLN A 142 -12.62 -5.15 -3.92
N PHE A 143 -11.53 -5.55 -3.28
CA PHE A 143 -10.60 -6.55 -3.77
C PHE A 143 -9.77 -7.10 -2.61
N GLU A 144 -9.10 -8.23 -2.85
CA GLU A 144 -8.16 -8.83 -1.93
C GLU A 144 -6.77 -8.89 -2.55
N MET A 145 -5.73 -8.74 -1.73
CA MET A 145 -4.33 -8.89 -2.13
C MET A 145 -3.65 -9.95 -1.27
N SER A 146 -3.06 -10.95 -1.91
CA SER A 146 -2.17 -11.91 -1.25
C SER A 146 -0.73 -11.61 -1.61
N ALA A 147 0.18 -11.61 -0.63
CA ALA A 147 1.58 -11.28 -0.86
C ALA A 147 2.52 -11.98 0.13
N ASN A 148 3.80 -12.06 -0.20
CA ASN A 148 4.86 -12.38 0.75
C ASN A 148 5.54 -11.08 1.20
N VAL A 149 5.43 -10.72 2.48
CA VAL A 149 6.13 -9.54 3.03
C VAL A 149 7.41 -10.00 3.69
N TYR A 150 8.56 -9.66 3.10
CA TYR A 150 9.87 -9.98 3.63
C TYR A 150 10.23 -9.05 4.79
N GLU A 151 11.07 -9.54 5.71
CA GLU A 151 11.45 -8.83 6.93
C GLU A 151 12.20 -7.50 6.69
N ASN A 152 12.78 -7.35 5.49
CA ASN A 152 13.43 -6.13 5.04
C ASN A 152 12.49 -5.13 4.34
N GLY A 153 11.18 -5.41 4.28
CA GLY A 153 10.17 -4.54 3.67
C GLY A 153 9.96 -4.76 2.18
N ILE A 154 10.66 -5.71 1.54
CA ILE A 154 10.38 -6.08 0.15
C ILE A 154 9.07 -6.89 0.12
N ILE A 155 8.20 -6.58 -0.84
CA ILE A 155 7.03 -7.39 -1.15
C ILE A 155 7.41 -8.33 -2.31
N GLY A 156 7.23 -9.63 -2.11
CA GLY A 156 7.42 -10.66 -3.13
C GLY A 156 6.32 -10.68 -4.18
N SER A 157 6.17 -11.82 -4.85
CA SER A 157 5.05 -12.03 -5.76
C SER A 157 3.69 -11.81 -5.07
N MET A 158 2.74 -11.24 -5.80
CA MET A 158 1.43 -10.82 -5.30
C MET A 158 0.31 -11.35 -6.18
N ILE A 159 -0.86 -11.57 -5.59
CA ILE A 159 -2.09 -11.85 -6.32
C ILE A 159 -3.13 -10.81 -5.91
N TYR A 160 -3.65 -10.07 -6.88
CA TYR A 160 -4.82 -9.19 -6.70
C TYR A 160 -6.06 -9.93 -7.18
N ASP A 161 -7.03 -10.14 -6.30
CA ASP A 161 -8.29 -10.82 -6.59
C ASP A 161 -9.43 -9.79 -6.52
N TYR A 162 -10.03 -9.48 -7.67
CA TYR A 162 -11.15 -8.55 -7.82
C TYR A 162 -12.51 -9.27 -7.78
N GLY A 163 -12.51 -10.59 -7.59
CA GLY A 163 -13.69 -11.45 -7.55
C GLY A 163 -14.10 -12.02 -8.91
N ASP A 164 -14.12 -11.22 -9.98
CA ASP A 164 -14.44 -11.66 -11.34
C ASP A 164 -13.19 -12.03 -12.16
N PHE A 165 -12.05 -11.44 -11.84
CA PHE A 165 -10.73 -11.81 -12.33
C PHE A 165 -9.66 -11.63 -11.25
N ALA A 166 -8.50 -12.26 -11.48
CA ALA A 166 -7.33 -12.08 -10.64
C ALA A 166 -6.10 -11.75 -11.50
N ILE A 167 -5.19 -10.97 -10.93
CA ILE A 167 -3.89 -10.61 -11.51
C ILE A 167 -2.79 -11.26 -10.67
N ASP A 168 -2.00 -12.14 -11.29
CA ASP A 168 -0.80 -12.74 -10.72
C ASP A 168 0.43 -11.90 -11.10
N VAL A 169 1.02 -11.24 -10.11
CA VAL A 169 2.18 -10.35 -10.25
C VAL A 169 3.42 -11.06 -9.73
N LYS A 170 4.35 -11.37 -10.63
CA LYS A 170 5.60 -12.05 -10.29
C LYS A 170 6.73 -11.06 -10.08
N LEU A 171 7.51 -11.28 -9.02
CA LEU A 171 8.74 -10.54 -8.78
C LEU A 171 9.85 -11.12 -9.66
N GLU A 172 10.34 -10.33 -10.62
CA GLU A 172 11.38 -10.77 -11.57
C GLU A 172 12.79 -10.27 -11.20
N GLU A 173 12.91 -9.09 -10.59
CA GLU A 173 14.21 -8.49 -10.27
C GLU A 173 14.14 -7.62 -9.01
N VAL A 174 15.18 -7.69 -8.18
CA VAL A 174 15.43 -6.75 -7.08
C VAL A 174 16.81 -6.13 -7.26
N LYS A 175 16.85 -4.83 -7.55
CA LYS A 175 18.10 -4.08 -7.67
C LYS A 175 18.36 -3.26 -6.41
N LYS A 176 19.37 -3.65 -5.62
CA LYS A 176 19.80 -2.92 -4.44
C LYS A 176 20.42 -1.57 -4.84
N LEU A 177 19.97 -0.50 -4.20
CA LEU A 177 20.60 0.82 -4.35
C LEU A 177 21.94 0.86 -3.59
N PRO A 178 22.93 1.65 -4.05
CA PRO A 178 24.14 1.91 -3.29
C PRO A 178 23.80 2.45 -1.90
N ALA A 179 24.57 2.04 -0.90
CA ALA A 179 24.48 2.69 0.41
C ALA A 179 24.85 4.18 0.24
N PRO A 180 24.17 5.09 0.95
CA PRO A 180 24.56 6.49 0.96
C PRO A 180 25.98 6.64 1.51
N ASP A 181 26.75 7.56 0.95
CA ASP A 181 28.03 7.98 1.53
C ASP A 181 27.73 8.76 2.82
N CYS A 182 27.82 8.08 3.95
CA CYS A 182 27.67 8.66 5.28
C CYS A 182 29.02 9.10 5.85
#